data_AF-A0ABD0VVN0-F1
#
_entry.id   AF-A0ABD0VVN0-F1
#
_cell.length_a   1.000
_cell.length_b   1.000
_cell.length_c   1.000
_cell.angle_alpha   90.00
_cell.angle_beta   90.00
_cell.angle_gamma   90.00
#
_symmetry.space_group_name_H-M   'P 1'
#
loop_
_entity.id
_entity.type
_entity.pdbx_description
1 polymer ?
#
loop_
_entity_poly.entity_id
_entity_poly.type
_entity_poly.pdbx_seq_one_letter_code
_entity_poly.pdbx_strand_id
1 'polypeptide(L)'
;MQAAAAVAIPLFIPSSFLLSRSPPLRSLVSKSVILGPFFSSTSAFILFKTHKTWRIRPSSCTSPYMDPEPSRKLGLLMEVDGVLADVYRLGNCQAFNVAFQKLGLDCANWTEPIFEDLKRKAAGDEERMLILFFNRIGWPTSLPTNEKETFMKSIIREKRKALEDFAMSRSLALRPGVEKFIDEAIQEGLPLVLLTAYSKNGDEVCRSIIEKLGHDRTLQVKVVGKDEVQQSYYGQLVLGEGVSSSLDEQLVKEARKAVSMEKQRVAEEVASILKLSVDIDTSSTESTDLVVATLRAGAEYAGVPVQSCVLIAGSQSGVVGAEKIGIPSVVIRSSSTARAEFRRANAVMDGFGGADLTVSKLLSKRFADPS
;
A
#
# COMPACT_ATOMS: atom_id res chain seq x y z
N MET A 1 -49.56 62.20 2.27
CA MET A 1 -49.68 61.62 3.63
C MET A 1 -48.81 60.35 3.61
N GLN A 2 -47.53 60.45 4.00
CA GLN A 2 -46.96 60.13 5.35
C GLN A 2 -47.22 58.67 5.76
N ALA A 3 -46.31 57.84 6.28
CA ALA A 3 -44.88 57.83 6.62
C ALA A 3 -44.53 56.34 6.95
N ALA A 4 -43.43 55.74 6.49
CA ALA A 4 -42.11 55.53 7.14
C ALA A 4 -42.03 54.60 8.38
N ALA A 5 -40.90 53.85 8.43
CA ALA A 5 -40.27 53.09 9.54
C ALA A 5 -40.67 51.60 9.72
N ALA A 6 -39.79 50.61 9.97
CA ALA A 6 -38.36 50.58 10.28
C ALA A 6 -37.72 49.20 9.96
N VAL A 7 -36.38 49.24 9.86
CA VAL A 7 -35.40 48.17 9.59
C VAL A 7 -35.02 47.41 10.86
N ALA A 8 -34.65 46.13 10.77
CA ALA A 8 -33.72 45.49 11.71
C ALA A 8 -32.93 44.32 11.08
N ILE A 9 -31.60 44.48 11.10
CA ILE A 9 -30.54 43.52 10.76
C ILE A 9 -30.01 42.95 12.08
N PRO A 10 -29.64 41.66 12.21
CA PRO A 10 -28.73 41.24 13.26
C PRO A 10 -27.30 41.13 12.73
N LEU A 11 -26.46 42.02 13.26
CA LEU A 11 -25.01 42.03 13.13
C LEU A 11 -24.36 41.12 14.18
N PHE A 12 -23.32 40.45 13.72
CA PHE A 12 -22.28 39.76 14.46
C PHE A 12 -21.39 40.77 15.20
N ILE A 13 -21.14 40.66 16.51
CA ILE A 13 -19.91 41.16 17.20
C ILE A 13 -19.58 40.24 18.42
N PRO A 14 -18.30 39.96 18.72
CA PRO A 14 -17.86 38.98 19.71
C PRO A 14 -17.32 39.58 21.04
N SER A 15 -17.12 38.67 22.01
CA SER A 15 -16.12 38.65 23.10
C SER A 15 -15.97 39.83 24.07
N SER A 16 -16.30 39.58 25.34
CA SER A 16 -15.71 40.25 26.50
C SER A 16 -15.05 39.22 27.43
N PHE A 17 -13.71 39.18 27.40
CA PHE A 17 -12.87 38.49 28.37
C PHE A 17 -12.88 39.27 29.69
N LEU A 18 -13.34 38.63 30.77
CA LEU A 18 -13.17 39.15 32.13
C LEU A 18 -11.83 38.67 32.69
N LEU A 19 -10.98 39.64 33.05
CA LEU A 19 -9.85 39.48 33.95
C LEU A 19 -10.36 39.11 35.35
N SER A 20 -9.78 38.07 35.97
CA SER A 20 -9.61 38.04 37.42
C SER A 20 -8.20 37.57 37.77
N ARG A 21 -7.53 38.40 38.57
CA ARG A 21 -6.15 38.29 39.05
C ARG A 21 -6.04 37.44 40.34
N SER A 22 -4.90 36.74 40.44
CA SER A 22 -4.06 36.46 41.64
C SER A 22 -4.53 35.38 42.64
N PRO A 23 -3.63 34.75 43.46
CA PRO A 23 -2.26 35.15 43.84
C PRO A 23 -1.17 34.02 43.80
N PRO A 24 0.11 34.32 44.14
CA PRO A 24 1.25 33.43 43.91
C PRO A 24 1.59 32.57 45.13
N LEU A 25 2.17 31.38 44.90
CA LEU A 25 2.71 30.54 45.96
C LEU A 25 4.24 30.52 45.95
N ARG A 26 4.74 30.78 47.15
CA ARG A 26 6.11 31.07 47.58
C ARG A 26 7.04 29.88 47.48
N SER A 27 8.30 30.23 47.30
CA SER A 27 9.51 29.48 47.63
C SER A 27 9.46 28.76 48.98
N LEU A 28 9.96 27.54 49.03
CA LEU A 28 10.54 26.95 50.24
C LEU A 28 11.85 26.25 49.90
N VAL A 29 12.91 26.85 50.43
CA VAL A 29 14.30 26.38 50.47
C VAL A 29 14.48 25.49 51.71
N SER A 30 15.54 24.67 51.66
CA SER A 30 16.24 23.96 52.75
C SER A 30 15.84 22.48 52.90
N LYS A 31 16.74 21.48 52.94
CA LYS A 31 18.16 21.45 53.35
C LYS A 31 18.96 20.40 52.58
N SER A 32 20.23 20.73 52.33
CA SER A 32 21.35 19.86 51.94
C SER A 32 22.08 19.27 53.16
N VAL A 33 22.62 18.05 53.04
CA VAL A 33 23.85 17.52 53.68
C VAL A 33 24.32 16.35 52.77
N ILE A 34 25.29 16.48 51.84
CA ILE A 34 26.79 16.49 51.94
C ILE A 34 27.34 15.18 52.55
N LEU A 35 28.11 14.35 51.82
CA LEU A 35 29.58 14.39 51.59
C LEU A 35 29.85 13.27 50.55
N GLY A 36 30.57 13.39 49.42
CA GLY A 36 31.90 13.92 49.16
C GLY A 36 32.74 12.82 48.46
N PRO A 37 33.76 13.16 47.63
CA PRO A 37 34.04 12.46 46.36
C PRO A 37 35.47 11.83 46.27
N PHE A 38 35.94 11.58 45.03
CA PHE A 38 37.30 11.24 44.57
C PHE A 38 37.60 9.73 44.37
N PHE A 39 38.36 9.24 43.37
CA PHE A 39 39.29 9.80 42.37
C PHE A 39 39.25 8.92 41.09
N SER A 40 39.49 9.55 39.94
CA SER A 40 39.93 8.92 38.69
C SER A 40 41.42 8.54 38.79
N SER A 41 41.86 7.42 38.19
CA SER A 41 43.05 7.43 37.32
C SER A 41 43.31 6.09 36.61
N THR A 42 43.68 6.27 35.36
CA THR A 42 44.13 5.42 34.26
C THR A 42 45.31 4.44 34.46
N SER A 43 45.29 3.42 33.58
CA SER A 43 46.41 2.77 32.86
C SER A 43 47.31 1.76 33.58
N ALA A 44 47.37 0.53 33.03
CA ALA A 44 48.63 -0.08 32.57
C ALA A 44 48.38 -1.38 31.78
N PHE A 45 48.90 -1.40 30.56
CA PHE A 45 49.13 -2.60 29.76
C PHE A 45 50.22 -3.47 30.40
N ILE A 46 50.00 -4.79 30.48
CA ILE A 46 51.10 -5.75 30.55
C ILE A 46 50.84 -6.87 29.54
N LEU A 47 51.73 -6.91 28.55
CA LEU A 47 51.92 -7.94 27.56
C LEU A 47 52.80 -9.04 28.17
N PHE A 48 52.34 -10.29 28.20
CA PHE A 48 53.23 -11.45 28.30
C PHE A 48 53.00 -12.40 27.12
N LYS A 49 54.01 -12.47 26.24
CA LYS A 49 54.23 -13.57 25.32
C LYS A 49 54.66 -14.80 26.13
N THR A 50 54.09 -15.98 25.85
CA THR A 50 54.79 -17.05 25.09
C THR A 50 54.17 -18.45 25.25
N HIS A 51 54.09 -19.12 24.11
CA HIS A 51 54.32 -20.55 23.85
C HIS A 51 53.26 -21.65 24.15
N LYS A 52 53.08 -22.43 23.07
CA LYS A 52 52.69 -23.85 22.94
C LYS A 52 51.26 -24.15 22.49
N THR A 53 51.21 -24.38 21.17
CA THR A 53 50.26 -25.16 20.39
C THR A 53 49.65 -26.33 21.16
N TRP A 54 48.32 -26.33 21.28
CA TRP A 54 47.51 -27.54 21.38
C TRP A 54 46.52 -27.52 20.24
N ARG A 55 46.70 -28.44 19.27
CA ARG A 55 45.70 -28.73 18.24
C ARG A 55 44.51 -29.37 18.93
N ILE A 56 43.44 -28.63 19.10
CA ILE A 56 42.13 -29.21 19.42
C ILE A 56 41.47 -29.52 18.08
N ARG A 57 41.35 -30.80 17.75
CA ARG A 57 40.42 -31.27 16.72
C ARG A 57 39.01 -30.97 17.23
N PRO A 58 38.13 -30.27 16.50
CA PRO A 58 36.72 -30.34 16.82
C PRO A 58 36.24 -31.74 16.46
N SER A 59 35.93 -32.51 17.50
CA SER A 59 35.21 -33.77 17.44
C SER A 59 33.90 -33.53 16.73
N SER A 60 33.67 -34.28 15.66
CA SER A 60 32.37 -34.43 15.01
C SER A 60 31.36 -34.97 16.02
N CYS A 61 30.45 -34.11 16.49
CA CYS A 61 29.26 -34.51 17.23
C CYS A 61 28.20 -34.95 16.21
N THR A 62 28.15 -36.25 15.94
CA THR A 62 27.05 -36.85 15.18
C THR A 62 25.83 -36.92 16.10
N SER A 63 24.92 -35.96 15.96
CA SER A 63 23.57 -36.05 16.52
C SER A 63 22.73 -36.97 15.64
N PRO A 64 22.11 -38.06 16.16
CA PRO A 64 21.26 -38.95 15.38
C PRO A 64 19.78 -38.53 15.39
N TYR A 65 19.49 -37.24 15.54
CA TYR A 65 18.18 -36.68 15.24
C TYR A 65 18.34 -35.62 14.15
N MET A 66 18.45 -36.11 12.92
CA MET A 66 18.06 -35.31 11.76
C MET A 66 16.55 -35.39 11.70
N ASP A 67 15.86 -34.39 12.27
CA ASP A 67 14.58 -34.02 11.69
C ASP A 67 14.83 -33.86 10.19
N PRO A 68 13.98 -34.42 9.31
CA PRO A 68 14.08 -34.09 7.90
C PRO A 68 13.99 -32.57 7.81
N GLU A 69 15.08 -31.93 7.36
CA GLU A 69 15.11 -30.52 6.97
C GLU A 69 13.75 -30.19 6.37
N PRO A 70 12.98 -29.24 6.95
CA PRO A 70 11.65 -28.97 6.45
C PRO A 70 11.84 -28.68 4.97
N SER A 71 11.29 -29.54 4.12
CA SER A 71 11.29 -29.36 2.68
C SER A 71 11.04 -27.88 2.44
N ARG A 72 12.00 -27.14 1.87
CA ARG A 72 11.91 -25.69 1.66
C ARG A 72 10.71 -25.45 0.75
N LYS A 73 9.51 -25.41 1.33
CA LYS A 73 8.25 -25.30 0.61
C LYS A 73 8.18 -23.87 0.13
N LEU A 74 8.08 -23.71 -1.18
CA LEU A 74 7.86 -22.43 -1.81
C LEU A 74 6.42 -21.98 -1.53
N GLY A 75 6.25 -20.80 -0.94
CA GLY A 75 4.94 -20.16 -0.78
C GLY A 75 4.64 -19.22 -1.95
N LEU A 76 3.40 -19.21 -2.41
CA LEU A 76 2.93 -18.34 -3.48
C LEU A 76 2.04 -17.24 -2.89
N LEU A 77 2.51 -16.00 -2.97
CA LEU A 77 1.73 -14.82 -2.62
C LEU A 77 1.21 -14.21 -3.90
N MET A 78 -0.10 -14.09 -4.07
CA MET A 78 -0.72 -13.64 -5.31
C MET A 78 -1.55 -12.40 -5.06
N GLU A 79 -1.27 -11.33 -5.80
CA GLU A 79 -2.23 -10.24 -5.92
C GLU A 79 -3.52 -10.74 -6.59
N VAL A 80 -4.63 -10.09 -6.28
CA VAL A 80 -5.93 -10.45 -6.86
C VAL A 80 -6.22 -9.59 -8.10
N ASP A 81 -6.24 -8.28 -7.92
CA ASP A 81 -6.53 -7.32 -8.99
C ASP A 81 -5.35 -7.23 -9.97
N GLY A 82 -5.65 -7.27 -11.27
CA GLY A 82 -4.68 -7.32 -12.34
C GLY A 82 -3.99 -8.68 -12.53
N VAL A 83 -4.06 -9.60 -11.57
CA VAL A 83 -3.39 -10.92 -11.63
C VAL A 83 -4.38 -12.07 -11.77
N LEU A 84 -5.35 -12.23 -10.87
CA LEU A 84 -6.37 -13.27 -11.01
C LEU A 84 -7.49 -12.84 -11.97
N ALA A 85 -7.83 -11.56 -11.96
CA ALA A 85 -8.79 -10.96 -12.87
C ALA A 85 -8.28 -9.59 -13.35
N ASP A 86 -8.65 -9.20 -14.58
CA ASP A 86 -8.31 -7.89 -15.13
C ASP A 86 -9.52 -6.96 -15.06
N VAL A 87 -9.75 -6.38 -13.88
CA VAL A 87 -10.86 -5.45 -13.62
C VAL A 87 -10.79 -4.22 -14.54
N TYR A 88 -9.58 -3.83 -14.90
CA TYR A 88 -9.28 -2.65 -15.71
C TYR A 88 -9.61 -2.81 -17.19
N ARG A 89 -9.63 -4.04 -17.71
CA ARG A 89 -9.76 -4.32 -19.15
C ARG A 89 -11.08 -3.86 -19.75
N LEU A 90 -12.16 -4.01 -18.99
CA LEU A 90 -13.50 -3.60 -19.43
C LEU A 90 -13.96 -2.34 -18.68
N GLY A 91 -13.50 -2.18 -17.44
CA GLY A 91 -14.03 -1.17 -16.54
C GLY A 91 -13.47 0.23 -16.75
N ASN A 92 -12.21 0.43 -17.17
CA ASN A 92 -11.58 1.75 -17.07
C ASN A 92 -12.23 2.82 -17.97
N CYS A 93 -12.31 2.57 -19.27
CA CYS A 93 -12.93 3.52 -20.20
C CYS A 93 -14.42 3.71 -19.89
N GLN A 94 -15.14 2.61 -19.61
CA GLN A 94 -16.55 2.66 -19.26
C GLN A 94 -16.79 3.42 -17.95
N ALA A 95 -15.90 3.31 -16.97
CA ALA A 95 -16.04 3.97 -15.68
C ALA A 95 -15.86 5.49 -15.80
N PHE A 96 -15.00 5.96 -16.70
CA PHE A 96 -14.97 7.37 -17.06
C PHE A 96 -16.29 7.83 -17.66
N ASN A 97 -16.87 7.05 -18.59
CA ASN A 97 -18.15 7.41 -19.21
C ASN A 97 -19.31 7.45 -18.20
N VAL A 98 -19.36 6.49 -17.27
CA VAL A 98 -20.34 6.50 -16.17
C VAL A 98 -20.13 7.72 -15.26
N ALA A 99 -18.88 8.06 -14.94
CA ALA A 99 -18.56 9.25 -14.15
C ALA A 99 -18.99 10.55 -14.85
N PHE A 100 -18.72 10.66 -16.15
CA PHE A 100 -19.13 11.80 -16.97
C PHE A 100 -20.65 11.95 -16.96
N GLN A 101 -21.38 10.88 -17.25
CA GLN A 101 -22.85 10.89 -17.24
C GLN A 101 -23.40 11.31 -15.86
N LYS A 102 -22.82 10.79 -14.77
CA LYS A 102 -23.27 11.10 -13.41
C LYS A 102 -23.03 12.57 -13.01
N LEU A 103 -22.03 13.20 -13.60
CA LEU A 103 -21.73 14.62 -13.41
C LEU A 103 -22.42 15.53 -14.44
N GLY A 104 -23.31 14.99 -15.27
CA GLY A 104 -24.04 15.75 -16.30
C GLY A 104 -23.16 16.18 -17.48
N LEU A 105 -22.05 15.48 -17.72
CA LEU A 105 -21.13 15.73 -18.84
C LEU A 105 -21.53 14.88 -20.04
N ASP A 106 -22.75 15.05 -20.53
CA ASP A 106 -23.34 14.19 -21.57
C ASP A 106 -22.57 14.23 -22.90
N CYS A 107 -21.84 15.31 -23.16
CA CYS A 107 -20.97 15.44 -24.33
C CYS A 107 -19.62 14.71 -24.19
N ALA A 108 -19.27 14.26 -22.97
CA ALA A 108 -18.04 13.52 -22.71
C ALA A 108 -18.33 12.02 -22.74
N ASN A 109 -17.95 11.38 -23.85
CA ASN A 109 -18.02 9.92 -24.00
C ASN A 109 -16.74 9.43 -24.70
N TRP A 110 -15.90 8.73 -23.97
CA TRP A 110 -14.67 8.15 -24.48
C TRP A 110 -14.97 6.78 -25.10
N THR A 111 -14.64 6.64 -26.38
CA THR A 111 -14.51 5.34 -27.03
C THR A 111 -13.13 4.76 -26.72
N GLU A 112 -12.97 3.44 -26.87
CA GLU A 112 -11.68 2.77 -26.62
C GLU A 112 -10.51 3.43 -27.38
N PRO A 113 -10.63 3.82 -28.67
CA PRO A 113 -9.55 4.52 -29.37
C PRO A 113 -9.21 5.90 -28.78
N ILE A 114 -10.22 6.64 -28.28
CA ILE A 114 -10.01 7.94 -27.63
C ILE A 114 -9.29 7.73 -26.30
N PHE A 115 -9.75 6.78 -25.50
CA PHE A 115 -9.16 6.45 -24.21
C PHE A 115 -7.70 6.04 -24.35
N GLU A 116 -7.39 5.13 -25.28
CA GLU A 116 -6.01 4.67 -25.51
C GLU A 116 -5.09 5.77 -26.07
N ASP A 117 -5.61 6.70 -26.88
CA ASP A 117 -4.83 7.87 -27.33
C ASP A 117 -4.53 8.84 -26.17
N LEU A 118 -5.52 9.15 -25.33
CA LEU A 118 -5.36 9.98 -24.15
C LEU A 118 -4.39 9.34 -23.15
N LYS A 119 -4.58 8.05 -22.84
CA LYS A 119 -3.72 7.27 -21.95
C LYS A 119 -2.28 7.27 -22.44
N ARG A 120 -2.05 7.11 -23.75
CA ARG A 120 -0.71 7.17 -24.35
C ARG A 120 -0.07 8.55 -24.20
N LYS A 121 -0.80 9.63 -24.51
CA LYS A 121 -0.29 11.02 -24.43
C LYS A 121 -0.04 11.48 -23.00
N ALA A 122 -0.83 10.99 -22.06
CA ALA A 122 -0.71 11.28 -20.64
C ALA A 122 0.27 10.35 -19.91
N ALA A 123 0.85 9.35 -20.59
CA ALA A 123 1.63 8.28 -19.96
C ALA A 123 0.87 7.55 -18.83
N GLY A 124 -0.46 7.40 -19.00
CA GLY A 124 -1.34 6.74 -18.03
C GLY A 124 -1.82 7.61 -16.88
N ASP A 125 -1.36 8.87 -16.78
CA ASP A 125 -1.80 9.79 -15.73
C ASP A 125 -3.25 10.27 -15.98
N GLU A 126 -4.17 9.84 -15.11
CA GLU A 126 -5.61 10.07 -15.30
C GLU A 126 -6.00 11.55 -15.24
N GLU A 127 -5.36 12.34 -14.39
CA GLU A 127 -5.60 13.79 -14.31
C GLU A 127 -5.15 14.48 -15.60
N ARG A 128 -3.97 14.13 -16.10
CA ARG A 128 -3.45 14.63 -17.38
C ARG A 128 -4.29 14.18 -18.56
N MET A 129 -4.89 12.99 -18.52
CA MET A 129 -5.88 12.56 -19.52
C MET A 129 -7.08 13.51 -19.55
N LEU A 130 -7.63 13.85 -18.38
CA LEU A 130 -8.75 14.80 -18.26
C LEU A 130 -8.36 16.20 -18.74
N ILE A 131 -7.17 16.69 -18.35
CA ILE A 131 -6.65 17.99 -18.82
C ILE A 131 -6.53 18.02 -20.35
N LEU A 132 -5.91 16.99 -20.95
CA LEU A 132 -5.75 16.91 -22.40
C LEU A 132 -7.10 16.88 -23.12
N PHE A 133 -8.07 16.17 -22.56
CA PHE A 133 -9.41 16.07 -23.11
C PHE A 133 -10.15 17.42 -23.04
N PHE A 134 -10.30 18.01 -21.85
CA PHE A 134 -11.04 19.27 -21.69
C PHE A 134 -10.34 20.48 -22.33
N ASN A 135 -9.01 20.49 -22.43
CA ASN A 135 -8.31 21.52 -23.20
C ASN A 135 -8.61 21.44 -24.71
N ARG A 136 -8.94 20.24 -25.23
CA ARG A 136 -9.28 20.04 -26.63
C ARG A 136 -10.74 20.32 -26.94
N ILE A 137 -11.66 19.84 -26.09
CA ILE A 137 -13.10 19.93 -26.33
C ILE A 137 -13.77 21.15 -25.66
N GLY A 138 -13.07 21.81 -24.74
CA GLY A 138 -13.59 22.88 -23.91
C GLY A 138 -13.91 22.40 -22.49
N TRP A 139 -13.61 23.25 -21.50
CA TRP A 139 -14.04 23.04 -20.12
C TRP A 139 -15.53 23.42 -19.97
N PRO A 140 -16.28 22.80 -19.02
CA PRO A 140 -17.65 23.20 -18.75
C PRO A 140 -17.76 24.70 -18.45
N THR A 141 -18.66 25.41 -19.11
CA THR A 141 -18.76 26.89 -19.02
C THR A 141 -19.10 27.38 -17.61
N SER A 142 -19.78 26.55 -16.82
CA SER A 142 -20.12 26.83 -15.43
C SER A 142 -18.96 26.62 -14.45
N LEU A 143 -17.80 26.12 -14.90
CA LEU A 143 -16.67 25.78 -14.04
C LEU A 143 -15.65 26.93 -13.96
N PRO A 144 -15.46 27.56 -12.79
CA PRO A 144 -14.41 28.54 -12.57
C PRO A 144 -13.00 27.96 -12.75
N THR A 145 -12.05 28.78 -13.21
CA THR A 145 -10.67 28.32 -13.45
C THR A 145 -9.97 27.79 -12.20
N ASN A 146 -10.24 28.38 -11.03
CA ASN A 146 -9.70 27.96 -9.73
C ASN A 146 -10.31 26.66 -9.19
N GLU A 147 -11.38 26.14 -9.81
CA GLU A 147 -12.07 24.91 -9.36
C GLU A 147 -11.79 23.69 -10.25
N LYS A 148 -10.98 23.86 -11.30
CA LYS A 148 -10.66 22.78 -12.25
C LYS A 148 -10.10 21.54 -11.57
N GLU A 149 -9.22 21.71 -10.59
CA GLU A 149 -8.63 20.60 -9.84
C GLU A 149 -9.67 19.83 -9.04
N THR A 150 -10.49 20.53 -8.25
CA THR A 150 -11.58 19.94 -7.46
C THR A 150 -12.57 19.19 -8.35
N PHE A 151 -12.88 19.75 -9.52
CA PHE A 151 -13.73 19.12 -10.51
C PHE A 151 -13.11 17.83 -11.09
N MET A 152 -11.83 17.83 -11.47
CA MET A 152 -11.15 16.61 -11.91
C MET A 152 -11.12 15.53 -10.82
N LYS A 153 -10.85 15.91 -9.57
CA LYS A 153 -10.92 14.99 -8.42
C LYS A 153 -12.31 14.38 -8.26
N SER A 154 -13.37 15.16 -8.52
CA SER A 154 -14.74 14.65 -8.52
C SER A 154 -14.99 13.59 -9.61
N ILE A 155 -14.47 13.81 -10.83
CA ILE A 155 -14.56 12.83 -11.94
C ILE A 155 -13.83 11.54 -11.55
N ILE A 156 -12.59 11.64 -11.06
CA ILE A 156 -11.79 10.47 -10.66
C ILE A 156 -12.48 9.71 -9.52
N ARG A 157 -13.11 10.42 -8.58
CA ARG A 157 -13.90 9.80 -7.51
C ARG A 157 -15.11 9.03 -8.06
N GLU A 158 -15.90 9.64 -8.93
CA GLU A 158 -17.07 8.95 -9.52
C GLU A 158 -16.64 7.80 -10.44
N LYS A 159 -15.52 7.94 -11.15
CA LYS A 159 -14.91 6.89 -11.98
C LYS A 159 -14.46 5.71 -11.12
N ARG A 160 -13.86 5.98 -9.96
CA ARG A 160 -13.51 4.91 -9.01
C ARG A 160 -14.75 4.15 -8.54
N LYS A 161 -15.81 4.87 -8.17
CA LYS A 161 -17.08 4.25 -7.76
C LYS A 161 -17.70 3.40 -8.87
N ALA A 162 -17.67 3.88 -10.11
CA ALA A 162 -18.15 3.09 -11.25
C ALA A 162 -17.32 1.82 -11.47
N LEU A 163 -15.99 1.90 -11.31
CA LEU A 163 -15.11 0.73 -11.39
C LEU A 163 -15.38 -0.28 -10.27
N GLU A 164 -15.69 0.19 -9.07
CA GLU A 164 -16.14 -0.63 -7.93
C GLU A 164 -17.43 -1.37 -8.25
N ASP A 165 -18.42 -0.69 -8.82
CA ASP A 165 -19.68 -1.29 -9.23
C ASP A 165 -19.46 -2.38 -10.32
N PHE A 166 -18.53 -2.14 -11.25
CA PHE A 166 -18.15 -3.14 -12.25
C PHE A 166 -17.40 -4.34 -11.66
N ALA A 167 -16.50 -4.11 -10.72
CA ALA A 167 -15.78 -5.16 -10.01
C ALA A 167 -16.74 -6.08 -9.22
N MET A 168 -17.77 -5.49 -8.59
CA MET A 168 -18.80 -6.22 -7.86
C MET A 168 -19.82 -6.91 -8.77
N SER A 169 -19.87 -6.54 -10.06
CA SER A 169 -20.77 -7.18 -11.01
C SER A 169 -20.31 -8.62 -11.32
N ARG A 170 -21.28 -9.53 -11.51
CA ARG A 170 -21.00 -10.95 -11.76
C ARG A 170 -20.21 -11.22 -13.06
N SER A 171 -19.92 -10.22 -13.89
CA SER A 171 -19.19 -10.38 -15.15
C SER A 171 -17.66 -10.46 -15.05
N LEU A 172 -17.05 -10.28 -13.88
CA LEU A 172 -15.57 -10.28 -13.75
C LEU A 172 -14.94 -11.68 -13.97
N ALA A 173 -14.54 -12.03 -15.18
CA ALA A 173 -13.96 -13.33 -15.48
C ALA A 173 -12.54 -13.50 -14.89
N LEU A 174 -12.22 -14.73 -14.47
CA LEU A 174 -10.84 -15.13 -14.18
C LEU A 174 -9.99 -15.00 -15.45
N ARG A 175 -8.71 -14.67 -15.28
CA ARG A 175 -7.77 -14.65 -16.40
C ARG A 175 -7.55 -16.07 -16.92
N PRO A 176 -7.41 -16.24 -18.25
CA PRO A 176 -7.12 -17.54 -18.84
C PRO A 176 -5.89 -18.19 -18.19
N GLY A 177 -6.02 -19.46 -17.84
CA GLY A 177 -4.94 -20.27 -17.25
C GLY A 177 -4.78 -20.16 -15.73
N VAL A 178 -5.44 -19.21 -15.05
CA VAL A 178 -5.36 -19.05 -13.59
C VAL A 178 -5.82 -20.30 -12.85
N GLU A 179 -6.98 -20.86 -13.22
CA GLU A 179 -7.52 -22.04 -12.55
C GLU A 179 -6.55 -23.23 -12.66
N LYS A 180 -6.03 -23.46 -13.87
CA LYS A 180 -5.04 -24.52 -14.12
C LYS A 180 -3.76 -24.29 -13.32
N PHE A 181 -3.29 -23.05 -13.24
CA PHE A 181 -2.10 -22.70 -12.46
C PHE A 181 -2.31 -22.98 -10.96
N ILE A 182 -3.49 -22.64 -10.42
CA ILE A 182 -3.85 -22.93 -9.03
C ILE A 182 -3.94 -24.44 -8.80
N ASP A 183 -4.56 -25.20 -9.72
CA ASP A 183 -4.64 -26.66 -9.63
C ASP A 183 -3.26 -27.30 -9.60
N GLU A 184 -2.35 -26.87 -10.50
CA GLU A 184 -0.96 -27.32 -10.53
C GLU A 184 -0.23 -26.98 -9.22
N ALA A 185 -0.44 -25.79 -8.66
CA ALA A 185 0.22 -25.37 -7.42
C ALA A 185 -0.28 -26.17 -6.21
N ILE A 186 -1.59 -26.45 -6.14
CA ILE A 186 -2.18 -27.31 -5.12
C ILE A 186 -1.64 -28.74 -5.25
N GLN A 187 -1.53 -29.27 -6.47
CA GLN A 187 -1.00 -30.61 -6.74
C GLN A 187 0.47 -30.75 -6.30
N GLU A 188 1.27 -29.71 -6.49
CA GLU A 188 2.66 -29.62 -6.02
C GLU A 188 2.78 -29.30 -4.51
N GLY A 189 1.65 -29.10 -3.82
CA GLY A 189 1.61 -28.84 -2.38
C GLY A 189 2.14 -27.46 -1.97
N LEU A 190 2.06 -26.48 -2.86
CA LEU A 190 2.50 -25.10 -2.62
C LEU A 190 1.41 -24.32 -1.85
N PRO A 191 1.73 -23.70 -0.70
CA PRO A 191 0.79 -22.80 -0.02
C PRO A 191 0.45 -21.60 -0.91
N LEU A 192 -0.84 -21.35 -1.12
CA LEU A 192 -1.35 -20.23 -1.92
C LEU A 192 -2.02 -19.19 -1.02
N VAL A 193 -1.60 -17.94 -1.13
CA VAL A 193 -2.16 -16.82 -0.38
C VAL A 193 -2.53 -15.68 -1.32
N LEU A 194 -3.80 -15.27 -1.28
CA LEU A 194 -4.35 -14.14 -2.01
C LEU A 194 -4.21 -12.87 -1.18
N LEU A 195 -3.59 -11.84 -1.76
CA LEU A 195 -3.32 -10.57 -1.11
C LEU A 195 -4.33 -9.51 -1.57
N THR A 196 -5.05 -8.94 -0.61
CA THR A 196 -6.07 -7.93 -0.89
C THR A 196 -5.86 -6.65 -0.09
N ALA A 197 -5.13 -6.70 1.03
CA ALA A 197 -5.06 -5.62 2.01
C ALA A 197 -4.57 -4.26 1.49
N TYR A 198 -3.59 -4.24 0.57
CA TYR A 198 -3.06 -3.01 -0.05
C TYR A 198 -3.67 -2.70 -1.42
N SER A 199 -4.65 -3.48 -1.87
CA SER A 199 -5.49 -3.08 -3.00
C SER A 199 -6.67 -2.28 -2.47
N LYS A 200 -7.01 -1.18 -3.16
CA LYS A 200 -8.12 -0.30 -2.76
C LYS A 200 -9.46 -1.05 -2.66
N ASN A 201 -9.63 -2.06 -3.52
CA ASN A 201 -10.87 -2.82 -3.70
C ASN A 201 -10.60 -4.34 -3.64
N GLY A 202 -9.51 -4.72 -2.99
CA GLY A 202 -9.03 -6.10 -3.00
C GLY A 202 -10.05 -7.07 -2.44
N ASP A 203 -10.67 -6.73 -1.31
CA ASP A 203 -11.59 -7.64 -0.61
C ASP A 203 -12.90 -7.85 -1.38
N GLU A 204 -13.44 -6.79 -2.00
CA GLU A 204 -14.65 -6.89 -2.82
C GLU A 204 -14.41 -7.70 -4.09
N VAL A 205 -13.31 -7.41 -4.79
CA VAL A 205 -12.90 -8.14 -6.00
C VAL A 205 -12.62 -9.61 -5.68
N CYS A 206 -11.90 -9.87 -4.58
CA CYS A 206 -11.53 -11.21 -4.15
C CYS A 206 -12.77 -12.06 -3.84
N ARG A 207 -13.78 -11.50 -3.18
CA ARG A 207 -15.04 -12.22 -2.92
C ARG A 207 -15.69 -12.75 -4.20
N SER A 208 -15.78 -11.92 -5.24
CA SER A 208 -16.34 -12.33 -6.53
C SER A 208 -15.47 -13.40 -7.23
N ILE A 209 -14.15 -13.28 -7.10
CA ILE A 209 -13.17 -14.20 -7.70
C ILE A 209 -13.17 -15.56 -7.01
N ILE A 210 -13.27 -15.59 -5.68
CA ILE A 210 -13.34 -16.82 -4.88
C ILE A 210 -14.57 -17.63 -5.25
N GLU A 211 -15.74 -16.98 -5.39
CA GLU A 211 -16.95 -17.65 -5.87
C GLU A 211 -16.73 -18.33 -7.23
N LYS A 212 -15.89 -17.74 -8.10
CA LYS A 212 -15.59 -18.27 -9.44
C LYS A 212 -14.51 -19.35 -9.46
N LEU A 213 -13.57 -19.33 -8.53
CA LEU A 213 -12.56 -20.39 -8.38
C LEU A 213 -13.20 -21.73 -8.02
N GLY A 214 -14.38 -21.70 -7.41
CA GLY A 214 -15.10 -22.87 -6.96
C GLY A 214 -14.67 -23.31 -5.57
N HIS A 215 -15.54 -24.12 -4.95
CA HIS A 215 -15.40 -24.50 -3.54
C HIS A 215 -14.11 -25.27 -3.26
N ASP A 216 -13.73 -26.19 -4.13
CA ASP A 216 -12.56 -27.07 -3.91
C ASP A 216 -11.24 -26.29 -3.84
N ARG A 217 -11.06 -25.30 -4.72
CA ARG A 217 -9.88 -24.41 -4.70
C ARG A 217 -9.93 -23.43 -3.54
N THR A 218 -11.12 -22.94 -3.20
CA THR A 218 -11.33 -21.97 -2.11
C THR A 218 -10.82 -22.50 -0.77
N LEU A 219 -11.02 -23.79 -0.49
CA LEU A 219 -10.53 -24.42 0.74
C LEU A 219 -9.00 -24.49 0.83
N GLN A 220 -8.31 -24.42 -0.31
CA GLN A 220 -6.85 -24.58 -0.41
C GLN A 220 -6.11 -23.24 -0.50
N VAL A 221 -6.83 -22.13 -0.70
CA VAL A 221 -6.25 -20.78 -0.75
C VAL A 221 -6.56 -20.03 0.55
N LYS A 222 -5.62 -19.23 1.02
CA LYS A 222 -5.83 -18.29 2.13
C LYS A 222 -5.98 -16.88 1.59
N VAL A 223 -6.80 -16.05 2.23
CA VAL A 223 -6.95 -14.64 1.88
C VAL A 223 -6.36 -13.80 2.99
N VAL A 224 -5.58 -12.79 2.61
CA VAL A 224 -4.99 -11.82 3.54
C VAL A 224 -5.45 -10.42 3.13
N GLY A 225 -6.51 -9.98 3.79
CA GLY A 225 -7.06 -8.63 3.75
C GLY A 225 -6.57 -7.79 4.91
N LYS A 226 -7.18 -6.62 5.09
CA LYS A 226 -6.72 -5.62 6.07
C LYS A 226 -6.76 -6.18 7.50
N ASP A 227 -7.82 -6.92 7.82
CA ASP A 227 -8.04 -7.50 9.14
C ASP A 227 -6.99 -8.58 9.45
N GLU A 228 -6.68 -9.45 8.47
CA GLU A 228 -5.63 -10.46 8.62
C GLU A 228 -4.24 -9.82 8.75
N VAL A 229 -3.99 -8.74 8.02
CA VAL A 229 -2.74 -7.98 8.19
C VAL A 229 -2.65 -7.39 9.59
N GLN A 230 -3.70 -6.75 10.09
CA GLN A 230 -3.72 -6.21 11.46
C GLN A 230 -3.51 -7.29 12.52
N GLN A 231 -4.05 -8.49 12.30
CA GLN A 231 -3.92 -9.62 13.22
C GLN A 231 -2.57 -10.34 13.12
N SER A 232 -1.84 -10.20 12.01
CA SER A 232 -0.50 -10.79 11.85
C SER A 232 0.52 -10.25 12.85
N TYR A 233 1.56 -11.03 13.16
CA TYR A 233 2.60 -10.64 14.10
C TYR A 233 3.27 -9.31 13.72
N TYR A 234 3.59 -9.15 12.43
CA TYR A 234 4.23 -7.92 11.95
C TYR A 234 3.25 -6.74 11.88
N GLY A 235 1.99 -6.98 11.50
CA GLY A 235 0.97 -5.93 11.48
C GLY A 235 0.69 -5.38 12.86
N GLN A 236 0.61 -6.22 13.89
CA GLN A 236 0.47 -5.77 15.28
C GLN A 236 1.64 -4.86 15.71
N LEU A 237 2.86 -5.17 15.26
CA LEU A 237 4.07 -4.38 15.57
C LEU A 237 4.14 -3.04 14.84
N VAL A 238 3.77 -3.00 13.56
CA VAL A 238 3.97 -1.82 12.70
C VAL A 238 2.73 -0.93 12.61
N LEU A 239 1.55 -1.54 12.58
CA LEU A 239 0.27 -0.83 12.53
C LEU A 239 -0.28 -0.52 13.93
N GLY A 240 0.28 -1.14 14.98
CA GLY A 240 0.09 -0.73 16.37
C GLY A 240 -1.28 -1.03 16.98
N GLU A 241 -2.14 -1.83 16.33
CA GLU A 241 -3.51 -2.09 16.79
C GLU A 241 -3.66 -3.38 17.63
N GLY A 242 -2.55 -4.05 17.98
CA GLY A 242 -2.55 -5.39 18.57
C GLY A 242 -2.83 -5.49 20.08
N VAL A 243 -2.83 -4.40 20.86
CA VAL A 243 -3.10 -4.46 22.31
C VAL A 243 -3.90 -3.24 22.77
N SER A 244 -5.22 -3.37 22.80
CA SER A 244 -6.21 -2.45 23.41
C SER A 244 -6.05 -0.96 23.09
N SER A 245 -6.99 -0.41 22.33
CA SER A 245 -7.16 1.02 22.09
C SER A 245 -7.08 1.84 23.39
N SER A 246 -5.89 2.34 23.72
CA SER A 246 -5.67 3.26 24.82
C SER A 246 -5.85 4.70 24.33
N LEU A 247 -6.17 5.63 25.23
CA LEU A 247 -6.28 7.06 24.94
C LEU A 247 -5.00 7.61 24.27
N ASP A 248 -3.85 7.00 24.60
CA ASP A 248 -2.54 7.36 24.07
C ASP A 248 -2.39 7.02 22.58
N GLU A 249 -3.02 5.94 22.09
CA GLU A 249 -3.01 5.60 20.66
C GLU A 249 -3.86 6.57 19.82
N GLN A 250 -4.99 7.01 20.35
CA GLN A 250 -5.80 8.06 19.71
C GLN A 250 -5.01 9.38 19.64
N LEU A 251 -4.31 9.73 20.72
CA LEU A 251 -3.40 10.88 20.74
C LEU A 251 -2.26 10.73 19.74
N VAL A 252 -1.64 9.56 19.61
CA VAL A 252 -0.57 9.31 18.63
C VAL A 252 -1.09 9.38 17.20
N LYS A 253 -2.27 8.82 16.92
CA LYS A 253 -2.91 8.88 15.60
C LYS A 253 -3.26 10.31 15.21
N GLU A 254 -3.89 11.06 16.11
CA GLU A 254 -4.19 12.48 15.88
C GLU A 254 -2.92 13.34 15.81
N ALA A 255 -1.89 13.04 16.59
CA ALA A 255 -0.60 13.72 16.50
C ALA A 255 0.10 13.45 15.17
N ARG A 256 0.11 12.19 14.69
CA ARG A 256 0.65 11.84 13.35
C ARG A 256 -0.11 12.55 12.24
N LYS A 257 -1.44 12.57 12.33
CA LYS A 257 -2.31 13.28 11.38
C LYS A 257 -2.03 14.79 11.40
N ALA A 258 -1.91 15.40 12.58
CA ALA A 258 -1.57 16.81 12.73
C ALA A 258 -0.19 17.14 12.16
N VAL A 259 0.81 16.30 12.45
CA VAL A 259 2.17 16.43 11.89
C VAL A 259 2.15 16.27 10.36
N SER A 260 1.36 15.35 9.81
CA SER A 260 1.21 15.17 8.37
C SER A 260 0.58 16.39 7.71
N MET A 261 -0.48 16.96 8.31
CA MET A 261 -1.11 18.19 7.81
C MET A 261 -0.14 19.37 7.84
N GLU A 262 0.66 19.50 8.89
CA GLU A 262 1.64 20.59 9.00
C GLU A 262 2.81 20.42 8.02
N LYS A 263 3.30 19.19 7.83
CA LYS A 263 4.28 18.87 6.79
C LYS A 263 3.75 19.24 5.40
N GLN A 264 2.49 18.92 5.13
CA GLN A 264 1.84 19.27 3.87
C GLN A 264 1.71 20.79 3.69
N ARG A 265 1.29 21.51 4.73
CA ARG A 265 1.19 22.99 4.73
C ARG A 265 2.52 23.65 4.42
N VAL A 266 3.59 23.24 5.11
CA VAL A 266 4.94 23.76 4.90
C VAL A 266 5.44 23.44 3.50
N ALA A 267 5.14 22.23 3.00
CA ALA A 267 5.49 21.84 1.65
C ALA A 267 4.83 22.70 0.58
N GLU A 268 3.53 22.97 0.72
CA GLU A 268 2.76 23.84 -0.18
C GLU A 268 3.26 25.29 -0.15
N GLU A 269 3.65 25.78 1.04
CA GLU A 269 4.23 27.12 1.19
C GLU A 269 5.59 27.23 0.49
N VAL A 270 6.48 26.24 0.67
CA VAL A 270 7.78 26.17 0.00
C VAL A 270 7.62 25.98 -1.51
N ALA A 271 6.68 25.14 -1.94
CA ALA A 271 6.33 24.90 -3.34
C ALA A 271 5.87 26.19 -4.03
N SER A 272 5.02 26.98 -3.37
CA SER A 272 4.54 28.29 -3.83
C SER A 272 5.69 29.30 -4.01
N ILE A 273 6.61 29.37 -3.04
CA ILE A 273 7.79 30.24 -3.11
C ILE A 273 8.71 29.84 -4.27
N LEU A 274 8.91 28.54 -4.47
CA LEU A 274 9.82 28.01 -5.48
C LEU A 274 9.18 27.88 -6.87
N LYS A 275 7.88 28.17 -7.02
CA LYS A 275 7.08 27.91 -8.23
C LYS A 275 7.20 26.45 -8.71
N LEU A 276 7.29 25.52 -7.77
CA LEU A 276 7.35 24.09 -8.03
C LEU A 276 6.03 23.46 -7.59
N SER A 277 5.51 22.51 -8.34
CA SER A 277 4.48 21.59 -7.83
C SER A 277 5.19 20.52 -7.01
N VAL A 278 4.96 20.47 -5.70
CA VAL A 278 5.49 19.40 -4.84
C VAL A 278 4.32 18.55 -4.41
N ASP A 279 4.27 17.32 -4.92
CA ASP A 279 3.43 16.27 -4.36
C ASP A 279 4.24 15.59 -3.26
N ILE A 280 4.05 16.00 -1.99
CA ILE A 280 4.61 15.23 -0.87
C ILE A 280 3.66 14.08 -0.63
N ASP A 281 3.96 12.99 -1.32
CA ASP A 281 3.19 11.76 -1.22
C ASP A 281 3.49 11.08 0.13
N THR A 282 3.00 11.66 1.23
CA THR A 282 3.05 11.04 2.56
C THR A 282 2.26 9.72 2.55
N SER A 283 1.29 9.62 1.63
CA SER A 283 0.57 8.39 1.31
C SER A 283 1.47 7.29 0.72
N SER A 284 2.58 7.64 0.06
CA SER A 284 3.53 6.65 -0.50
C SER A 284 4.30 5.88 0.57
N THR A 285 4.60 6.50 1.72
CA THR A 285 5.29 5.83 2.83
C THR A 285 4.33 4.91 3.57
N GLU A 286 3.14 5.42 3.92
CA GLU A 286 2.08 4.63 4.57
C GLU A 286 1.60 3.46 3.69
N SER A 287 1.50 3.68 2.37
CA SER A 287 1.14 2.62 1.43
C SER A 287 2.23 1.56 1.30
N THR A 288 3.51 1.94 1.37
CA THR A 288 4.60 0.95 1.27
C THR A 288 4.73 0.12 2.54
N ASP A 289 4.55 0.71 3.72
CA ASP A 289 4.56 -0.03 4.99
C ASP A 289 3.41 -1.03 5.05
N LEU A 290 2.23 -0.64 4.56
CA LEU A 290 1.09 -1.55 4.41
C LEU A 290 1.40 -2.69 3.43
N VAL A 291 2.05 -2.41 2.28
CA VAL A 291 2.48 -3.48 1.34
C VAL A 291 3.42 -4.45 2.04
N VAL A 292 4.46 -3.94 2.71
CA VAL A 292 5.44 -4.79 3.43
C VAL A 292 4.75 -5.61 4.52
N ALA A 293 3.84 -5.00 5.29
CA ALA A 293 3.08 -5.72 6.31
C ALA A 293 2.21 -6.81 5.69
N THR A 294 1.57 -6.53 4.56
CA THR A 294 0.75 -7.50 3.84
C THR A 294 1.56 -8.68 3.32
N LEU A 295 2.74 -8.43 2.74
CA LEU A 295 3.59 -9.51 2.24
C LEU A 295 4.13 -10.38 3.38
N ARG A 296 4.48 -9.78 4.52
CA ARG A 296 4.92 -10.52 5.72
C ARG A 296 3.78 -11.34 6.32
N ALA A 297 2.58 -10.75 6.44
CA ALA A 297 1.38 -11.47 6.83
C ALA A 297 1.11 -12.63 5.86
N GLY A 298 1.22 -12.40 4.55
CA GLY A 298 1.08 -13.43 3.54
C GLY A 298 2.00 -14.64 3.78
N ALA A 299 3.27 -14.39 4.06
CA ALA A 299 4.23 -15.46 4.41
C ALA A 299 3.86 -16.18 5.72
N GLU A 300 3.42 -15.44 6.74
CA GLU A 300 2.95 -15.98 8.02
C GLU A 300 1.75 -16.92 7.82
N TYR A 301 0.72 -16.46 7.10
CA TYR A 301 -0.45 -17.28 6.77
C TYR A 301 -0.10 -18.46 5.85
N ALA A 302 0.89 -18.31 4.95
CA ALA A 302 1.41 -19.41 4.15
C ALA A 302 2.15 -20.47 5.00
N GLY A 303 2.58 -20.12 6.22
CA GLY A 303 3.36 -21.00 7.09
C GLY A 303 4.79 -21.24 6.59
N VAL A 304 5.33 -20.31 5.79
CA VAL A 304 6.69 -20.40 5.25
C VAL A 304 7.49 -19.12 5.53
N PRO A 305 8.83 -19.19 5.61
CA PRO A 305 9.65 -17.99 5.75
C PRO A 305 9.44 -17.04 4.57
N VAL A 306 9.57 -15.73 4.83
CA VAL A 306 9.50 -14.68 3.81
C VAL A 306 10.44 -14.96 2.62
N GLN A 307 11.65 -15.46 2.89
CA GLN A 307 12.65 -15.78 1.86
C GLN A 307 12.29 -17.01 1.03
N SER A 308 11.30 -17.79 1.45
CA SER A 308 10.77 -18.95 0.72
C SER A 308 9.46 -18.63 -0.01
N CYS A 309 9.07 -17.35 -0.08
CA CYS A 309 7.91 -16.91 -0.83
C CYS A 309 8.32 -16.38 -2.21
N VAL A 310 7.41 -16.46 -3.18
CA VAL A 310 7.46 -15.69 -4.42
C VAL A 310 6.17 -14.88 -4.52
N LEU A 311 6.29 -13.59 -4.87
CA LEU A 311 5.17 -12.72 -5.14
C LEU A 311 4.80 -12.79 -6.63
N ILE A 312 3.53 -13.03 -6.93
CA ILE A 312 2.94 -12.84 -8.26
C ILE A 312 2.15 -11.52 -8.22
N ALA A 313 2.71 -10.49 -8.85
CA ALA A 313 2.20 -9.12 -8.77
C ALA A 313 1.67 -8.60 -10.11
N GLY A 314 0.65 -7.75 -10.06
CA GLY A 314 0.18 -6.92 -11.17
C GLY A 314 0.52 -5.45 -10.97
N SER A 315 1.02 -5.07 -9.79
CA SER A 315 1.27 -3.68 -9.38
C SER A 315 2.75 -3.35 -9.12
N GLN A 316 3.13 -2.08 -9.32
CA GLN A 316 4.48 -1.60 -9.02
C GLN A 316 4.76 -1.56 -7.51
N SER A 317 3.75 -1.22 -6.71
CA SER A 317 3.86 -1.17 -5.25
C SER A 317 4.17 -2.54 -4.66
N GLY A 318 3.53 -3.61 -5.15
CA GLY A 318 3.83 -4.99 -4.77
C GLY A 318 5.29 -5.36 -5.06
N VAL A 319 5.79 -5.06 -6.27
CA VAL A 319 7.19 -5.33 -6.65
C VAL A 319 8.18 -4.57 -5.77
N VAL A 320 7.95 -3.27 -5.54
CA VAL A 320 8.82 -2.44 -4.68
C VAL A 320 8.79 -2.93 -3.23
N GLY A 321 7.61 -3.32 -2.72
CA GLY A 321 7.46 -3.90 -1.39
C GLY A 321 8.19 -5.24 -1.24
N ALA A 322 8.09 -6.12 -2.25
CA ALA A 322 8.75 -7.41 -2.26
C ALA A 322 10.28 -7.29 -2.27
N GLU A 323 10.81 -6.40 -3.11
CA GLU A 323 12.25 -6.09 -3.16
C GLU A 323 12.77 -5.63 -1.79
N LYS A 324 12.03 -4.76 -1.07
CA LYS A 324 12.41 -4.26 0.27
C LYS A 324 12.60 -5.36 1.31
N ILE A 325 11.93 -6.50 1.17
CA ILE A 325 12.01 -7.62 2.11
C ILE A 325 12.65 -8.88 1.51
N GLY A 326 13.20 -8.78 0.30
CA GLY A 326 13.89 -9.88 -0.38
C GLY A 326 12.97 -11.01 -0.86
N ILE A 327 11.69 -10.71 -1.14
CA ILE A 327 10.80 -11.65 -1.83
C ILE A 327 11.01 -11.50 -3.35
N PRO A 328 11.34 -12.56 -4.08
CA PRO A 328 11.35 -12.54 -5.54
C PRO A 328 9.95 -12.28 -6.08
N SER A 329 9.84 -11.45 -7.11
CA SER A 329 8.56 -11.09 -7.72
C SER A 329 8.50 -11.46 -9.21
N VAL A 330 7.40 -12.08 -9.61
CA VAL A 330 7.02 -12.30 -11.00
C VAL A 330 5.84 -11.42 -11.31
N VAL A 331 5.98 -10.56 -12.31
CA VAL A 331 4.91 -9.67 -12.73
C VAL A 331 4.05 -10.33 -13.80
N ILE A 332 2.74 -10.25 -13.64
CA ILE A 332 1.76 -10.55 -14.68
C ILE A 332 1.15 -9.22 -15.12
N ARG A 333 1.45 -8.76 -16.35
CA ARG A 333 0.88 -7.52 -16.86
C ARG A 333 -0.63 -7.65 -17.04
N SER A 334 -1.35 -6.59 -16.72
CA SER A 334 -2.78 -6.41 -16.97
C SER A 334 -2.99 -5.32 -18.01
N SER A 335 -4.23 -5.03 -18.39
CA SER A 335 -4.57 -3.89 -19.25
C SER A 335 -4.14 -2.52 -18.68
N SER A 336 -4.07 -2.39 -17.35
CA SER A 336 -3.58 -1.16 -16.70
C SER A 336 -2.05 -1.08 -16.70
N THR A 337 -1.35 -2.22 -16.69
CA THR A 337 0.13 -2.28 -16.62
C THR A 337 0.81 -2.80 -17.90
N ALA A 338 0.08 -2.93 -19.00
CA ALA A 338 0.57 -3.48 -20.28
C ALA A 338 1.83 -2.78 -20.81
N ARG A 339 1.98 -1.48 -20.56
CA ARG A 339 3.13 -0.66 -20.99
C ARG A 339 4.07 -0.26 -19.85
N ALA A 340 3.78 -0.69 -18.63
CA ALA A 340 4.61 -0.36 -17.48
C ALA A 340 5.93 -1.14 -17.52
N GLU A 341 7.01 -0.50 -17.10
CA GLU A 341 8.32 -1.14 -16.95
C GLU A 341 8.53 -1.60 -15.50
N PHE A 342 8.75 -2.90 -15.30
CA PHE A 342 8.99 -3.50 -13.99
C PHE A 342 10.47 -3.87 -13.81
N ARG A 343 11.35 -2.87 -13.76
CA ARG A 343 12.82 -3.09 -13.71
C ARG A 343 13.31 -3.86 -12.48
N ARG A 344 12.52 -3.87 -11.41
CA ARG A 344 12.82 -4.52 -10.12
C ARG A 344 12.23 -5.93 -10.00
N ALA A 345 11.41 -6.36 -10.96
CA ALA A 345 10.84 -7.69 -10.96
C ALA A 345 11.85 -8.72 -11.48
N ASN A 346 11.81 -9.94 -10.93
CA ASN A 346 12.66 -11.04 -11.37
C ASN A 346 12.23 -11.59 -12.73
N ALA A 347 10.94 -11.50 -13.05
CA ALA A 347 10.39 -11.84 -14.36
C ALA A 347 9.13 -11.03 -14.64
N VAL A 348 8.81 -10.84 -15.92
CA VAL A 348 7.59 -10.18 -16.40
C VAL A 348 6.95 -11.08 -17.45
N MET A 349 5.65 -11.36 -17.31
CA MET A 349 4.85 -12.25 -18.14
C MET A 349 3.52 -11.56 -18.49
N ASP A 350 2.80 -12.11 -19.48
CA ASP A 350 1.52 -11.57 -19.96
C ASP A 350 0.30 -12.38 -19.53
N GLY A 351 0.51 -13.51 -18.84
CA GLY A 351 -0.58 -14.36 -18.38
C GLY A 351 -0.11 -15.64 -17.69
N PHE A 352 -0.96 -16.66 -17.76
CA PHE A 352 -0.72 -17.99 -17.20
C PHE A 352 -0.77 -19.05 -18.31
N GLY A 353 0.07 -20.07 -18.18
CA GLY A 353 0.14 -21.21 -19.10
C GLY A 353 1.08 -21.00 -20.30
N GLY A 354 1.41 -22.10 -20.98
CA GLY A 354 2.17 -22.08 -22.24
C GLY A 354 3.51 -21.33 -22.15
N ALA A 355 3.62 -20.25 -22.94
CA ALA A 355 4.81 -19.39 -23.00
C ALA A 355 4.97 -18.49 -21.75
N ASP A 356 3.90 -18.25 -20.99
CA ASP A 356 3.86 -17.40 -19.81
C ASP A 356 4.08 -18.18 -18.50
N LEU A 357 3.54 -17.71 -17.38
CA LEU A 357 3.78 -18.27 -16.05
C LEU A 357 3.15 -19.66 -15.88
N THR A 358 3.95 -20.64 -15.45
CA THR A 358 3.51 -21.99 -15.09
C THR A 358 4.18 -22.39 -13.77
N VAL A 359 3.59 -23.33 -13.03
CA VAL A 359 4.15 -23.82 -11.77
C VAL A 359 5.52 -24.47 -12.02
N SER A 360 5.67 -25.24 -13.09
CA SER A 360 6.96 -25.83 -13.47
C SER A 360 8.04 -24.76 -13.72
N LYS A 361 7.71 -23.61 -14.32
CA LYS A 361 8.68 -22.51 -14.50
C LYS A 361 9.09 -21.88 -13.16
N LEU A 362 8.15 -21.73 -12.22
CA LEU A 362 8.44 -21.25 -10.87
C LEU A 362 9.38 -22.20 -10.13
N LEU A 363 9.15 -23.51 -10.24
CA LEU A 363 9.97 -24.53 -9.58
C LEU A 363 11.33 -24.77 -10.28
N SER A 364 11.40 -24.60 -11.60
CA SER A 364 12.60 -24.92 -12.40
C SER A 364 13.71 -23.86 -12.37
N LYS A 365 13.48 -22.65 -11.84
CA LYS A 365 14.48 -21.57 -11.84
C LYS A 365 14.69 -20.92 -10.47
N ARG A 366 15.97 -20.57 -10.25
CA ARG A 366 16.56 -19.78 -9.15
C ARG A 366 15.90 -18.40 -8.99
N PHE A 367 14.66 -18.34 -8.49
CA PHE A 367 14.13 -17.07 -7.99
C PHE A 367 14.77 -16.69 -6.64
N ALA A 368 15.32 -17.66 -5.92
CA ALA A 368 15.84 -17.51 -4.55
C ALA A 368 17.35 -17.23 -4.42
N ASP A 369 18.09 -16.98 -5.51
CA ASP A 369 19.55 -16.80 -5.45
C ASP A 369 19.96 -15.47 -6.10
N PRO A 370 20.29 -14.43 -5.31
CA PRO A 370 20.88 -13.20 -5.84
C PRO A 370 22.35 -13.48 -6.17
N SER A 371 22.68 -13.54 -7.46
CA SER A 371 24.08 -13.55 -7.91
C SER A 371 24.77 -12.22 -7.65
#